data_AF-A0A6B0VAE6-F1
#
_entry.id   AF-A0A6B0VAE6-F1
#
_cell.length_a   1.000
_cell.length_b   1.000
_cell.length_c   1.000
_cell.angle_alpha   90.00
_cell.angle_beta   90.00
_cell.angle_gamma   90.00
#
_symmetry.space_group_name_H-M   'P 1'
#
loop_
_entity.id
_entity.type
_entity.pdbx_description
1 polymer ?
#
loop_
_entity_poly.entity_id
_entity_poly.type
_entity_poly.pdbx_seq_one_letter_code
_entity_poly.pdbx_strand_id
1 'polypeptide(L)'
;MKVDSRLLILASTIFVGVCDSDDDSGAATTEDPYWTNVCEKAHRHHMGITLIADVFFQKEQAQTGLNQHLYLQTFIQTVNLYFLPLRCSNVKLVLNKVVNSTTDDEMKFEEFKNTTRSTGRSLDPHLTLGLFREWATNQSFFNDSDVVYLITSHPVSDFLLAYRLMMKAASYAYGVCSRRRVALSSDDGKTFSGVPAAAQQIANLLGIQWDDKKNTNGCTPEDGHLMSRNGEPTQYPTFSKCSKQSWDMRTLSSIGQLSCYKLNVSSAEAASGSRTPYSFFNCMEPCKNITQRIGNNAYNVFIMLEVGSCSEKLNKFVIMLLTSHLPNPSALQLCQAYYGLFKGLWCGSGGLRKKCGVAATY
;
A
#
# COMPACT_ATOMS: atom_id res chain seq x y z
N MET A 1 9.16 -39.84 -37.04
CA MET A 1 10.12 -38.79 -37.41
C MET A 1 10.24 -37.82 -36.26
N LYS A 2 11.43 -37.71 -35.67
CA LYS A 2 11.80 -36.70 -34.68
C LYS A 2 11.86 -35.33 -35.37
N VAL A 3 11.30 -34.30 -34.75
CA VAL A 3 11.64 -32.91 -35.08
C VAL A 3 12.07 -32.25 -33.78
N ASP A 4 13.38 -32.01 -33.70
CA ASP A 4 14.05 -31.25 -32.65
C ASP A 4 13.66 -29.77 -32.73
N SER A 5 13.01 -29.25 -31.69
CA SER A 5 12.86 -27.81 -31.51
C SER A 5 14.07 -27.29 -30.72
N ARG A 6 15.05 -26.75 -31.44
CA ARG A 6 16.20 -26.05 -30.87
C ARG A 6 15.73 -24.76 -30.18
N LEU A 7 15.98 -24.69 -28.88
CA LEU A 7 15.87 -23.51 -28.03
C LEU A 7 16.95 -22.50 -28.44
N LEU A 8 16.58 -21.39 -29.07
CA LEU A 8 17.47 -20.25 -29.31
C LEU A 8 17.44 -19.33 -28.08
N ILE A 9 18.49 -19.41 -27.27
CA ILE A 9 18.76 -18.43 -26.21
C ILE A 9 19.48 -17.26 -26.86
N LEU A 10 18.79 -16.12 -27.02
CA LEU A 10 19.44 -14.84 -27.29
C LEU A 10 19.97 -14.30 -25.96
N ALA A 11 21.26 -14.52 -25.72
CA ALA A 11 22.03 -13.84 -24.69
C ALA A 11 22.38 -12.43 -25.18
N SER A 12 21.64 -11.42 -24.73
CA SER A 12 22.06 -10.02 -24.87
C SER A 12 22.92 -9.64 -23.67
N THR A 13 24.24 -9.74 -23.87
CA THR A 13 25.25 -9.05 -23.06
C THR A 13 25.14 -7.55 -23.27
N ILE A 14 24.82 -6.80 -22.21
CA ILE A 14 25.19 -5.38 -22.12
C ILE A 14 26.13 -5.24 -20.93
N PHE A 15 27.41 -5.22 -21.25
CA PHE A 15 28.44 -4.56 -20.45
C PHE A 15 28.26 -3.06 -20.62
N VAL A 16 28.03 -2.34 -19.52
CA VAL A 16 28.51 -0.96 -19.40
C VAL A 16 29.19 -0.85 -18.05
N GLY A 17 30.49 -1.10 -18.06
CA GLY A 17 31.40 -0.48 -17.12
C GLY A 17 31.77 0.89 -17.67
N VAL A 18 31.46 1.95 -16.94
CA VAL A 18 32.23 3.19 -16.95
C VAL A 18 32.35 3.59 -15.49
N CYS A 19 33.55 3.42 -14.94
CA CYS A 19 33.96 4.02 -13.69
C CYS A 19 34.52 5.41 -13.99
N ASP A 20 34.07 6.38 -13.19
CA ASP A 20 34.65 7.67 -12.84
C ASP A 20 35.20 8.60 -13.92
N SER A 21 34.59 9.78 -13.99
CA SER A 21 35.34 11.02 -13.82
C SER A 21 34.59 11.90 -12.83
N ASP A 22 35.26 12.18 -11.70
CA ASP A 22 34.83 13.09 -10.64
C ASP A 22 34.40 14.45 -11.21
N ASP A 23 33.14 14.81 -11.02
CA ASP A 23 32.74 16.21 -10.88
C ASP A 23 31.54 16.32 -9.95
N ASP A 24 31.82 16.93 -8.81
CA ASP A 24 30.96 17.21 -7.68
C ASP A 24 29.94 18.28 -8.06
N SER A 25 28.76 17.88 -8.52
CA SER A 25 27.57 18.74 -8.48
C SER A 25 26.29 17.92 -8.59
N GLY A 26 25.43 18.05 -7.58
CA GLY A 26 24.14 17.38 -7.53
C GLY A 26 23.33 17.62 -8.79
N ALA A 27 22.86 16.52 -9.40
CA ALA A 27 21.84 16.56 -10.43
C ALA A 27 20.52 17.06 -9.82
N ALA A 28 20.42 18.37 -9.64
CA ALA A 28 19.16 19.07 -9.54
C ALA A 28 18.40 18.79 -10.84
N THR A 29 17.38 17.95 -10.77
CA THR A 29 16.35 17.96 -11.80
C THR A 29 15.80 19.38 -11.79
N THR A 30 16.00 20.13 -12.87
CA THR A 30 15.39 21.45 -13.07
C THR A 30 13.87 21.25 -13.03
N GLU A 31 13.26 21.40 -11.86
CA GLU A 31 11.82 21.43 -11.74
C GLU A 31 11.33 22.60 -12.60
N ASP A 32 10.36 22.31 -13.46
CA ASP A 32 9.67 23.30 -14.27
C ASP A 32 9.23 24.47 -13.37
N PRO A 33 9.71 25.72 -13.60
CA PRO A 33 9.38 26.88 -12.77
C PRO A 33 7.87 27.08 -12.57
N TYR A 34 7.06 26.60 -13.53
CA TYR A 34 5.62 26.57 -13.40
C TYR A 34 5.16 25.70 -12.21
N TRP A 35 5.66 24.48 -12.11
CA TRP A 35 5.23 23.53 -11.09
C TRP A 35 5.73 23.89 -9.69
N THR A 36 6.88 24.54 -9.56
CA THR A 36 7.34 25.08 -8.28
C THR A 36 6.32 26.08 -7.72
N ASN A 37 5.91 27.06 -8.52
CA ASN A 37 4.89 28.05 -8.14
C ASN A 37 3.51 27.42 -7.88
N VAL A 38 3.15 26.38 -8.65
CA VAL A 38 1.92 25.62 -8.39
C VAL A 38 1.98 24.92 -7.03
N CYS A 39 3.08 24.22 -6.71
CA CYS A 39 3.22 23.50 -5.46
C CYS A 39 3.27 24.44 -4.23
N GLU A 40 3.81 25.65 -4.38
CA GLU A 40 3.77 26.68 -3.33
C GLU A 40 2.35 27.14 -3.01
N LYS A 41 1.47 27.20 -4.02
CA LYS A 41 0.07 27.62 -3.89
C LYS A 41 -0.90 26.47 -3.65
N ALA A 42 -0.46 25.23 -3.89
CA ALA A 42 -1.27 24.04 -3.72
C ALA A 42 -1.65 23.84 -2.25
N HIS A 43 -2.86 23.32 -2.03
CA HIS A 43 -3.33 23.01 -0.70
C HIS A 43 -2.46 21.94 -0.04
N ARG A 44 -2.25 22.10 1.26
CA ARG A 44 -1.71 21.03 2.09
C ARG A 44 -2.83 20.10 2.52
N HIS A 45 -2.71 18.83 2.17
CA HIS A 45 -3.68 17.78 2.46
C HIS A 45 -3.35 17.09 3.78
N HIS A 46 -3.29 17.88 4.86
CA HIS A 46 -3.06 17.35 6.21
C HIS A 46 -4.42 16.96 6.80
N MET A 47 -4.64 15.66 6.96
CA MET A 47 -5.95 15.09 7.27
C MET A 47 -5.89 14.23 8.52
N GLY A 48 -6.81 14.46 9.45
CA GLY A 48 -7.03 13.62 10.62
C GLY A 48 -7.90 12.42 10.26
N ILE A 49 -7.37 11.21 10.42
CA ILE A 49 -8.13 9.97 10.19
C ILE A 49 -8.55 9.35 11.51
N THR A 50 -9.84 9.02 11.63
CA THR A 50 -10.37 8.18 12.71
C THR A 50 -10.59 6.78 12.18
N LEU A 51 -9.94 5.81 12.82
CA LEU A 51 -10.08 4.39 12.48
C LEU A 51 -11.13 3.76 13.39
N ILE A 52 -12.11 3.10 12.76
CA ILE A 52 -13.12 2.28 13.42
C ILE A 52 -12.67 0.83 13.25
N ALA A 53 -12.28 0.17 14.34
CA ALA A 53 -11.88 -1.22 14.33
C ALA A 53 -13.08 -2.09 14.69
N ASP A 54 -13.49 -2.97 13.77
CA ASP A 54 -14.59 -3.90 14.04
C ASP A 54 -14.20 -5.00 15.04
N VAL A 55 -15.19 -5.68 15.60
CA VAL A 55 -15.00 -6.75 16.59
C VAL A 55 -14.16 -7.88 16.00
N PHE A 56 -14.26 -8.14 14.70
CA PHE A 56 -13.51 -9.22 14.06
C PHE A 56 -12.01 -8.88 13.94
N PHE A 57 -11.67 -7.68 13.49
CA PHE A 57 -10.31 -7.14 13.51
C PHE A 57 -9.74 -7.10 14.92
N GLN A 58 -10.51 -6.58 15.90
CA GLN A 58 -10.09 -6.55 17.30
C GLN A 58 -9.71 -7.95 17.81
N LYS A 59 -10.50 -8.98 17.48
CA LYS A 59 -10.21 -10.37 17.85
C LYS A 59 -8.94 -10.90 17.20
N GLU A 60 -8.74 -10.65 15.90
CA GLU A 60 -7.52 -11.07 15.20
C GLU A 60 -6.28 -10.36 15.75
N GLN A 61 -6.40 -9.07 16.06
CA GLN A 61 -5.33 -8.25 16.62
C GLN A 61 -4.97 -8.68 18.05
N ALA A 62 -5.96 -9.01 18.89
CA ALA A 62 -5.74 -9.51 20.24
C ALA A 62 -4.92 -10.82 20.29
N GLN A 63 -5.08 -11.70 19.29
CA GLN A 63 -4.30 -12.95 19.19
C GLN A 63 -2.81 -12.70 18.94
N THR A 64 -2.44 -11.53 18.41
CA THR A 64 -1.04 -11.22 18.07
C THR A 64 -0.22 -10.75 19.26
N GLY A 65 -0.86 -10.24 20.32
CA GLY A 65 -0.20 -9.52 21.41
C GLY A 65 0.42 -8.18 21.00
N LEU A 66 0.21 -7.71 19.76
CA LEU A 66 0.69 -6.41 19.30
C LEU A 66 -0.14 -5.27 19.91
N ASN A 67 0.49 -4.12 20.15
CA ASN A 67 -0.24 -2.93 20.56
C ASN A 67 -1.08 -2.40 19.38
N GLN A 68 -2.41 -2.44 19.51
CA GLN A 68 -3.37 -2.04 18.48
C GLN A 68 -3.14 -0.61 17.98
N HIS A 69 -2.95 0.34 18.90
CA HIS A 69 -2.77 1.74 18.55
C HIS A 69 -1.49 1.94 17.73
N LEU A 70 -0.39 1.32 18.16
CA LEU A 70 0.89 1.41 17.45
C LEU A 70 0.86 0.71 16.09
N TYR A 71 0.15 -0.42 15.97
CA TYR A 71 -0.11 -1.07 14.70
C TYR A 71 -0.85 -0.12 13.76
N LEU A 72 -2.00 0.42 14.19
CA LEU A 72 -2.79 1.33 13.36
C LEU A 72 -2.05 2.64 13.02
N GLN A 73 -1.21 3.15 13.92
CA GLN A 73 -0.34 4.29 13.62
C GLN A 73 0.67 3.96 12.52
N THR A 74 1.33 2.80 12.61
CA THR A 74 2.26 2.30 11.59
C THR A 74 1.54 2.04 10.26
N PHE A 75 0.31 1.53 10.31
CA PHE A 75 -0.54 1.32 9.13
C PHE A 75 -0.74 2.64 8.38
N ILE A 76 -1.15 3.71 9.07
CA ILE A 76 -1.34 5.04 8.47
C ILE A 76 -0.04 5.66 7.97
N GLN A 77 1.06 5.51 8.72
CA GLN A 77 2.38 5.96 8.27
C GLN A 77 2.81 5.27 6.98
N THR A 78 2.52 3.97 6.84
CA THR A 78 2.80 3.22 5.62
C THR A 78 1.93 3.68 4.45
N VAL A 79 0.64 3.96 4.71
CA VAL A 79 -0.25 4.54 3.70
C VAL A 79 0.29 5.87 3.17
N ASN A 80 0.82 6.75 4.03
CA ASN A 80 1.43 8.01 3.60
C ASN A 80 2.59 7.83 2.60
N LEU A 81 3.35 6.74 2.70
CA LEU A 81 4.47 6.47 1.79
C LEU A 81 4.03 6.35 0.32
N TYR A 82 2.82 5.84 0.07
CA TYR A 82 2.28 5.70 -1.28
C TYR A 82 2.07 7.05 -1.97
N PHE A 83 1.81 8.10 -1.21
CA PHE A 83 1.53 9.43 -1.76
C PHE A 83 2.81 10.21 -2.07
N LEU A 84 3.97 9.86 -1.49
CA LEU A 84 5.25 10.58 -1.71
C LEU A 84 5.60 10.82 -3.19
N PRO A 85 5.38 9.87 -4.12
CA PRO A 85 5.73 10.06 -5.54
C PRO A 85 4.77 10.97 -6.32
N LEU A 86 3.71 11.50 -5.70
CA LEU A 86 2.81 12.46 -6.35
C LEU A 86 3.48 13.84 -6.40
N ARG A 87 3.28 14.58 -7.48
CA ARG A 87 3.77 15.96 -7.56
C ARG A 87 3.00 16.83 -6.56
N CYS A 88 3.70 17.75 -5.91
CA CYS A 88 3.12 18.56 -4.81
C CYS A 88 2.47 17.69 -3.73
N SER A 89 3.02 16.49 -3.43
CA SER A 89 2.47 15.57 -2.44
C SER A 89 2.56 16.14 -1.02
N ASN A 90 1.59 16.99 -0.70
CA ASN A 90 1.36 17.52 0.62
C ASN A 90 0.29 16.69 1.35
N VAL A 91 0.09 15.43 0.93
CA VAL A 91 -0.84 14.49 1.55
C VAL A 91 -0.18 13.91 2.79
N LYS A 92 -0.76 14.22 3.96
CA LYS A 92 -0.32 13.72 5.25
C LYS A 92 -1.52 13.30 6.06
N LEU A 93 -1.75 12.00 6.17
CA LEU A 93 -2.71 11.44 7.11
C LEU A 93 -2.07 11.37 8.51
N VAL A 94 -2.81 11.79 9.51
CA VAL A 94 -2.44 11.62 10.92
C VAL A 94 -3.55 10.85 11.62
N LEU A 95 -3.19 9.78 12.33
CA LEU A 95 -4.13 9.04 13.15
C LEU A 95 -4.62 9.95 14.28
N ASN A 96 -5.89 10.35 14.22
CA ASN A 96 -6.51 11.23 15.21
C ASN A 96 -7.11 10.40 16.36
N LYS A 97 -7.84 9.34 16.01
CA LYS A 97 -8.53 8.49 17.00
C LYS A 97 -8.66 7.07 16.51
N VAL A 98 -8.63 6.13 17.45
CA VAL A 98 -9.05 4.74 17.26
C VAL A 98 -10.33 4.54 18.06
N VAL A 99 -11.37 4.01 17.41
CA VAL A 99 -12.64 3.65 18.05
C VAL A 99 -12.88 2.18 17.78
N ASN A 100 -13.01 1.41 18.85
CA ASN A 100 -13.42 0.02 18.76
C ASN A 100 -14.95 -0.02 18.71
N SER A 101 -15.53 -0.56 17.63
CA SER A 101 -16.98 -0.75 17.57
C SER A 101 -17.40 -1.95 18.41
N THR A 102 -18.69 -1.98 18.72
CA THR A 102 -19.37 -3.10 19.35
C THR A 102 -20.18 -3.88 18.32
N THR A 103 -20.57 -5.11 18.66
CA THR A 103 -21.49 -5.89 17.80
C THR A 103 -22.82 -5.17 17.58
N ASP A 104 -23.29 -4.40 18.57
CA ASP A 104 -24.51 -3.58 18.44
C ASP A 104 -24.35 -2.43 17.45
N ASP A 105 -23.15 -1.87 17.33
CA ASP A 105 -22.84 -0.87 16.31
C ASP A 105 -22.75 -1.51 14.93
N GLU A 106 -22.06 -2.64 14.83
CA GLU A 106 -21.84 -3.38 13.59
C GLU A 106 -23.15 -3.85 12.97
N MET A 107 -24.15 -4.26 13.76
CA MET A 107 -25.49 -4.57 13.26
C MET A 107 -26.17 -3.41 12.50
N LYS A 108 -25.71 -2.16 12.69
CA LYS A 108 -26.27 -0.98 12.01
C LYS A 108 -25.62 -0.71 10.66
N PHE A 109 -24.42 -1.23 10.42
CA PHE A 109 -23.66 -0.90 9.21
C PHE A 109 -23.04 -2.07 8.46
N GLU A 110 -22.75 -3.20 9.11
CA GLU A 110 -22.17 -4.36 8.44
C GLU A 110 -23.24 -5.20 7.77
N GLU A 111 -23.15 -5.25 6.45
CA GLU A 111 -24.03 -6.08 5.65
C GLU A 111 -23.25 -7.16 4.95
N PHE A 112 -23.79 -8.36 4.97
CA PHE A 112 -23.06 -9.52 4.50
C PHE A 112 -23.91 -10.33 3.55
N LYS A 113 -23.24 -10.96 2.59
CA LYS A 113 -23.86 -11.87 1.63
C LYS A 113 -23.03 -13.14 1.49
N ASN A 114 -23.73 -14.22 1.13
CA ASN A 114 -23.09 -15.49 0.83
C ASN A 114 -22.52 -15.46 -0.59
N THR A 115 -21.24 -15.79 -0.71
CA THR A 115 -20.67 -16.07 -2.03
C THR A 115 -20.85 -17.56 -2.35
N THR A 116 -20.97 -17.91 -3.63
CA THR A 116 -21.08 -19.30 -4.09
C THR A 116 -19.70 -19.96 -4.19
N ARG A 117 -18.61 -19.19 -4.07
CA ARG A 117 -17.22 -19.63 -4.23
C ARG A 117 -16.45 -19.72 -2.90
N SER A 118 -16.89 -19.03 -1.86
CA SER A 118 -16.34 -19.11 -0.50
C SER A 118 -17.32 -19.84 0.41
N THR A 119 -16.82 -20.76 1.22
CA THR A 119 -17.57 -21.45 2.29
C THR A 119 -17.97 -20.54 3.46
N GLY A 120 -17.84 -19.21 3.28
CA GLY A 120 -17.99 -18.21 4.34
C GLY A 120 -18.68 -16.94 3.85
N ARG A 121 -19.29 -16.25 4.82
CA ARG A 121 -20.02 -14.98 4.71
C ARG A 121 -19.01 -13.85 4.45
N SER A 122 -19.22 -13.04 3.39
CA SER A 122 -18.36 -11.90 3.04
C SER A 122 -19.14 -10.59 3.17
N LEU A 123 -18.44 -9.54 3.58
CA LEU A 123 -19.00 -8.20 3.74
C LEU A 123 -19.33 -7.62 2.37
N ASP A 124 -20.54 -7.11 2.19
CA ASP A 124 -20.98 -6.33 1.02
C ASP A 124 -20.46 -4.90 1.18
N PRO A 125 -19.43 -4.49 0.43
CA PRO A 125 -18.78 -3.20 0.62
C PRO A 125 -19.68 -2.02 0.27
N HIS A 126 -20.58 -2.17 -0.72
CA HIS A 126 -21.39 -1.03 -1.18
C HIS A 126 -22.51 -0.73 -0.20
N LEU A 127 -23.21 -1.78 0.25
CA LEU A 127 -24.26 -1.63 1.25
C LEU A 127 -23.65 -1.22 2.60
N THR A 128 -22.56 -1.86 3.00
CA THR A 128 -21.84 -1.52 4.23
C THR A 128 -21.36 -0.08 4.22
N LEU A 129 -20.73 0.39 3.14
CA LEU A 129 -20.25 1.78 3.05
C LEU A 129 -21.40 2.79 3.18
N GLY A 130 -22.56 2.48 2.58
CA GLY A 130 -23.76 3.32 2.66
C GLY A 130 -24.29 3.43 4.09
N LEU A 131 -24.46 2.31 4.78
CA LEU A 131 -24.95 2.28 6.16
C LEU A 131 -23.91 2.82 7.15
N PHE A 132 -22.63 2.49 6.94
CA PHE A 132 -21.50 3.00 7.74
C PHE A 132 -21.41 4.51 7.66
N ARG A 133 -21.67 5.11 6.49
CA ARG A 133 -21.80 6.56 6.36
C ARG A 133 -22.87 7.11 7.29
N GLU A 134 -24.08 6.58 7.22
CA GLU A 134 -25.21 7.06 8.04
C GLU A 134 -24.90 6.90 9.54
N TRP A 135 -24.42 5.73 9.95
CA TRP A 135 -24.03 5.49 11.34
C TRP A 135 -22.91 6.44 11.80
N ALA A 136 -21.83 6.56 11.02
CA ALA A 136 -20.67 7.36 11.36
C ALA A 136 -21.01 8.85 11.45
N THR A 137 -21.87 9.37 10.57
CA THR A 137 -22.27 10.79 10.59
C THR A 137 -22.99 11.22 11.86
N ASN A 138 -23.59 10.27 12.58
CA ASN A 138 -24.26 10.50 13.86
C ASN A 138 -23.32 10.37 15.07
N GLN A 139 -22.04 10.03 14.85
CA GLN A 139 -21.07 9.89 15.93
C GLN A 139 -20.34 11.21 16.20
N SER A 140 -20.01 11.46 17.47
CA SER A 140 -19.30 12.68 17.89
C SER A 140 -17.95 12.84 17.20
N PHE A 141 -17.20 11.75 17.02
CA PHE A 141 -15.88 11.78 16.37
C PHE A 141 -15.94 12.22 14.90
N PHE A 142 -17.11 12.12 14.25
CA PHE A 142 -17.22 12.47 12.84
C PHE A 142 -16.89 13.95 12.62
N ASN A 143 -17.34 14.82 13.53
CA ASN A 143 -17.14 16.25 13.40
C ASN A 143 -15.68 16.68 13.45
N ASP A 144 -14.82 15.89 14.09
CA ASP A 144 -13.40 16.21 14.27
C ASP A 144 -12.47 15.42 13.34
N SER A 145 -13.04 14.57 12.48
CA SER A 145 -12.28 13.73 11.55
C SER A 145 -12.38 14.25 10.12
N ASP A 146 -11.28 14.25 9.38
CA ASP A 146 -11.26 14.49 7.93
C ASP A 146 -11.63 13.24 7.14
N VAL A 147 -11.25 12.08 7.68
CA VAL A 147 -11.61 10.77 7.14
C VAL A 147 -12.05 9.88 8.29
N VAL A 148 -13.15 9.15 8.11
CA VAL A 148 -13.56 8.06 9.01
C VAL A 148 -13.43 6.74 8.26
N TYR A 149 -12.71 5.79 8.84
CA TYR A 149 -12.24 4.63 8.10
C TYR A 149 -12.53 3.34 8.89
N LEU A 150 -13.35 2.46 8.32
CA LEU A 150 -13.61 1.15 8.89
C LEU A 150 -12.49 0.17 8.50
N ILE A 151 -11.84 -0.42 9.49
CA ILE A 151 -10.89 -1.52 9.30
C ILE A 151 -11.52 -2.80 9.84
N THR A 152 -11.56 -3.82 9.00
CA THR A 152 -12.19 -5.12 9.30
C THR A 152 -11.25 -6.26 8.94
N SER A 153 -11.33 -7.40 9.62
CA SER A 153 -10.70 -8.63 9.14
C SER A 153 -11.62 -9.50 8.28
N HIS A 154 -12.86 -9.06 8.05
CA HIS A 154 -13.80 -9.79 7.21
C HIS A 154 -13.34 -9.77 5.74
N PRO A 155 -13.54 -10.87 5.01
CA PRO A 155 -13.39 -10.82 3.56
C PRO A 155 -14.46 -9.90 2.98
N VAL A 156 -14.04 -8.99 2.11
CA VAL A 156 -14.91 -8.06 1.40
C VAL A 156 -15.10 -8.59 -0.03
N SER A 157 -16.28 -8.46 -0.61
CA SER A 157 -16.55 -8.98 -1.97
C SER A 157 -17.58 -8.16 -2.71
N ASP A 158 -17.36 -7.93 -4.01
CA ASP A 158 -18.37 -7.27 -4.84
C ASP A 158 -19.51 -8.25 -5.18
N PHE A 159 -20.75 -7.79 -4.98
CA PHE A 159 -21.96 -8.52 -5.31
C PHE A 159 -22.75 -7.89 -6.47
N LEU A 160 -22.30 -6.76 -7.02
CA LEU A 160 -22.97 -6.04 -8.11
C LEU A 160 -22.62 -6.60 -9.50
N LEU A 161 -21.47 -7.24 -9.65
CA LEU A 161 -21.04 -7.85 -10.91
C LEU A 161 -21.37 -9.34 -10.98
N ALA A 162 -21.65 -9.82 -12.19
CA ALA A 162 -21.91 -11.26 -12.48
C ALA A 162 -20.75 -12.17 -12.04
N TYR A 163 -19.53 -11.63 -12.00
CA TYR A 163 -18.36 -12.26 -11.43
C TYR A 163 -18.14 -11.63 -10.06
N ARG A 164 -18.56 -12.33 -9.00
CA ARG A 164 -18.28 -11.93 -7.61
C ARG A 164 -16.77 -11.91 -7.40
N LEU A 165 -16.17 -10.73 -7.54
CA LEU A 165 -14.74 -10.51 -7.36
C LEU A 165 -14.48 -10.20 -5.90
N MET A 166 -13.42 -10.77 -5.35
CA MET A 166 -12.96 -10.41 -4.01
C MET A 166 -12.52 -8.95 -4.07
N MET A 167 -13.23 -8.06 -3.38
CA MET A 167 -12.78 -6.68 -3.23
C MET A 167 -12.04 -6.56 -1.92
N LYS A 168 -11.06 -5.66 -1.84
CA LYS A 168 -10.36 -5.42 -0.58
C LYS A 168 -10.94 -4.23 0.19
N ALA A 169 -11.72 -3.37 -0.46
CA ALA A 169 -12.10 -2.08 0.08
C ALA A 169 -13.20 -1.36 -0.72
N ALA A 170 -13.73 -0.27 -0.16
CA ALA A 170 -14.59 0.68 -0.86
C ALA A 170 -14.55 2.09 -0.24
N SER A 171 -14.77 3.12 -1.06
CA SER A 171 -14.94 4.52 -0.65
C SER A 171 -15.72 5.33 -1.69
N TYR A 172 -16.10 6.56 -1.32
CA TYR A 172 -16.69 7.51 -2.26
C TYR A 172 -15.62 8.34 -2.97
N ALA A 173 -15.75 8.52 -4.28
CA ALA A 173 -14.90 9.48 -4.99
C ALA A 173 -15.15 10.91 -4.47
N TYR A 174 -14.10 11.71 -4.32
CA TYR A 174 -14.16 13.12 -3.89
C TYR A 174 -14.85 13.33 -2.53
N GLY A 175 -14.76 12.34 -1.63
CA GLY A 175 -15.54 12.30 -0.40
C GLY A 175 -15.10 13.26 0.71
N VAL A 176 -13.81 13.62 0.79
CA VAL A 176 -13.17 14.20 2.00
C VAL A 176 -13.88 15.45 2.56
N CYS A 177 -14.35 16.36 1.71
CA CYS A 177 -15.01 17.60 2.13
C CYS A 177 -16.53 17.48 2.30
N SER A 178 -17.07 16.28 2.53
CA SER A 178 -18.51 16.05 2.59
C SER A 178 -18.88 14.98 3.61
N ARG A 179 -20.19 14.69 3.75
CA ARG A 179 -20.67 13.53 4.52
C ARG A 179 -20.17 12.18 3.95
N ARG A 180 -19.58 12.16 2.75
CA ARG A 180 -19.05 10.96 2.08
C ARG A 180 -17.58 10.67 2.40
N ARG A 181 -16.97 11.32 3.39
CA ARG A 181 -15.59 11.10 3.84
C ARG A 181 -15.37 9.81 4.63
N VAL A 182 -16.02 8.74 4.18
CA VAL A 182 -15.95 7.40 4.75
C VAL A 182 -15.33 6.42 3.76
N ALA A 183 -14.59 5.46 4.29
CA ALA A 183 -14.01 4.36 3.53
C ALA A 183 -13.94 3.11 4.40
N LEU A 184 -13.77 1.94 3.78
CA LEU A 184 -13.55 0.67 4.47
C LEU A 184 -12.53 -0.19 3.74
N SER A 185 -11.74 -0.99 4.47
CA SER A 185 -10.98 -2.10 3.88
C SER A 185 -10.77 -3.27 4.83
N SER A 186 -10.40 -4.40 4.23
CA SER A 186 -9.96 -5.60 4.92
C SER A 186 -8.47 -5.55 5.26
N ASP A 187 -8.12 -5.84 6.51
CA ASP A 187 -6.77 -6.05 7.01
C ASP A 187 -6.76 -7.25 7.97
N ASP A 188 -5.71 -8.06 7.92
CA ASP A 188 -5.60 -9.24 8.80
C ASP A 188 -5.24 -8.90 10.26
N GLY A 189 -4.86 -7.65 10.57
CA GLY A 189 -4.42 -7.21 11.90
C GLY A 189 -3.03 -7.72 12.29
N LYS A 190 -2.32 -8.38 11.37
CA LYS A 190 -1.04 -9.07 11.65
C LYS A 190 0.08 -8.62 10.74
N THR A 191 -0.20 -8.32 9.48
CA THR A 191 0.84 -8.16 8.45
C THR A 191 0.75 -6.84 7.67
N PHE A 192 -0.17 -5.94 8.04
CA PHE A 192 -0.47 -4.72 7.30
C PHE A 192 -1.00 -4.99 5.88
N SER A 193 -1.66 -6.13 5.69
CA SER A 193 -2.19 -6.62 4.40
C SER A 193 -3.20 -5.67 3.74
N GLY A 194 -3.88 -4.83 4.52
CA GLY A 194 -4.85 -3.85 4.07
C GLY A 194 -4.27 -2.52 3.62
N VAL A 195 -2.96 -2.26 3.83
CA VAL A 195 -2.34 -0.96 3.50
C VAL A 195 -2.52 -0.55 2.03
N PRO A 196 -2.28 -1.41 1.02
CA PRO A 196 -2.50 -1.01 -0.38
C PRO A 196 -3.96 -0.64 -0.65
N ALA A 197 -4.89 -1.41 -0.07
CA ALA A 197 -6.32 -1.16 -0.24
C ALA A 197 -6.74 0.16 0.43
N ALA A 198 -6.18 0.48 1.61
CA ALA A 198 -6.37 1.76 2.26
C ALA A 198 -5.82 2.93 1.46
N ALA A 199 -4.57 2.84 1.00
CA ALA A 199 -3.96 3.88 0.16
C ALA A 199 -4.80 4.17 -1.09
N GLN A 200 -5.27 3.12 -1.76
CA GLN A 200 -6.16 3.22 -2.91
C GLN A 200 -7.49 3.92 -2.57
N GLN A 201 -8.15 3.56 -1.46
CA GLN A 201 -9.41 4.20 -1.09
C GLN A 201 -9.25 5.65 -0.63
N ILE A 202 -8.15 6.00 0.05
CA ILE A 202 -7.84 7.39 0.38
C ILE A 202 -7.57 8.19 -0.90
N ALA A 203 -6.85 7.62 -1.87
CA ALA A 203 -6.64 8.26 -3.16
C ALA A 203 -7.98 8.53 -3.89
N ASN A 204 -8.91 7.57 -3.88
CA ASN A 204 -10.25 7.76 -4.42
C ASN A 204 -11.04 8.86 -3.67
N LEU A 205 -10.97 8.89 -2.33
CA LEU A 205 -11.56 9.98 -1.52
C LEU A 205 -11.02 11.36 -1.93
N LEU A 206 -9.72 11.45 -2.24
CA LEU A 206 -9.06 12.68 -2.70
C LEU A 206 -9.40 13.06 -4.15
N GLY A 207 -10.00 12.14 -4.91
CA GLY A 207 -10.39 12.34 -6.30
C GLY A 207 -9.36 11.88 -7.33
N ILE A 208 -8.38 11.08 -6.93
CA ILE A 208 -7.47 10.43 -7.87
C ILE A 208 -8.27 9.39 -8.67
N GLN A 209 -8.15 9.43 -9.99
CA GLN A 209 -8.92 8.56 -10.88
C GLN A 209 -8.36 7.13 -10.91
N TRP A 210 -9.28 6.19 -11.16
CA TRP A 210 -9.00 4.78 -11.38
C TRP A 210 -8.25 4.55 -12.70
N ASP A 211 -7.45 3.50 -12.73
CA ASP A 211 -6.83 2.97 -13.94
C ASP A 211 -7.82 2.03 -14.66
N ASP A 212 -8.86 2.62 -15.25
CA ASP A 212 -9.96 1.90 -15.91
C ASP A 212 -9.99 2.10 -17.45
N LYS A 213 -8.96 2.72 -18.01
CA LYS A 213 -8.86 3.03 -19.43
C LYS A 213 -8.41 1.79 -20.21
N LYS A 214 -9.36 1.01 -20.72
CA LYS A 214 -9.12 -0.26 -21.45
C LYS A 214 -8.05 -0.21 -22.56
N ASN A 215 -7.87 0.93 -23.22
CA ASN A 215 -6.99 1.06 -24.39
C ASN A 215 -5.80 2.01 -24.15
N THR A 216 -5.43 2.27 -22.89
CA THR A 216 -4.31 3.15 -22.57
C THR A 216 -3.28 2.39 -21.74
N ASN A 217 -2.22 1.91 -22.39
CA ASN A 217 -1.12 1.20 -21.72
C ASN A 217 -0.57 2.01 -20.54
N GLY A 218 -0.39 1.34 -19.41
CA GLY A 218 0.01 1.93 -18.13
C GLY A 218 -1.14 2.64 -17.39
N CYS A 219 -2.39 2.40 -17.76
CA CYS A 219 -3.60 2.95 -17.16
C CYS A 219 -4.80 1.98 -17.24
N THR A 220 -4.55 0.71 -17.54
CA THR A 220 -5.59 -0.33 -17.54
C THR A 220 -5.64 -1.04 -16.18
N PRO A 221 -6.74 -1.75 -15.87
CA PRO A 221 -6.80 -2.54 -14.65
C PRO A 221 -5.69 -3.61 -14.58
N GLU A 222 -5.31 -4.17 -15.73
CA GLU A 222 -4.33 -5.25 -15.86
C GLU A 222 -2.88 -4.81 -15.64
N ASP A 223 -2.59 -3.51 -15.77
CA ASP A 223 -1.25 -2.94 -15.52
C ASP A 223 -0.84 -3.03 -14.03
N GLY A 224 -1.80 -3.22 -13.12
CA GLY A 224 -1.55 -3.58 -11.72
C GLY A 224 -0.99 -2.46 -10.83
N HIS A 225 -1.19 -1.20 -11.20
CA HIS A 225 -0.86 -0.04 -10.36
C HIS A 225 -1.82 0.12 -9.17
N LEU A 226 -1.51 1.04 -8.25
CA LEU A 226 -2.31 1.24 -7.03
C LEU A 226 -3.79 1.51 -7.32
N MET A 227 -4.11 2.25 -8.38
CA MET A 227 -5.49 2.62 -8.74
C MET A 227 -6.12 1.68 -9.77
N SER A 228 -5.55 0.49 -10.00
CA SER A 228 -6.22 -0.58 -10.74
C SER A 228 -7.48 -1.05 -9.99
N ARG A 229 -8.46 -1.60 -10.71
CA ARG A 229 -9.78 -1.90 -10.15
C ARG A 229 -9.72 -2.81 -8.91
N ASN A 230 -10.58 -2.52 -7.93
CA ASN A 230 -10.72 -3.31 -6.70
C ASN A 230 -10.92 -4.80 -7.02
N GLY A 231 -9.96 -5.62 -6.59
CA GLY A 231 -10.01 -7.08 -6.63
C GLY A 231 -8.91 -7.73 -7.46
N GLU A 232 -8.25 -6.97 -8.33
CA GLU A 232 -6.97 -7.37 -8.87
C GLU A 232 -5.86 -7.14 -7.83
N PRO A 233 -4.86 -8.04 -7.73
CA PRO A 233 -3.69 -7.76 -6.91
C PRO A 233 -2.99 -6.50 -7.40
N THR A 234 -2.78 -5.52 -6.51
CA THR A 234 -1.85 -4.43 -6.76
C THR A 234 -0.45 -5.02 -6.94
N GLN A 235 0.04 -5.06 -8.17
CA GLN A 235 1.36 -5.58 -8.51
C GLN A 235 2.45 -4.57 -8.17
N TYR A 236 2.16 -3.29 -8.41
CA TYR A 236 3.09 -2.20 -8.19
C TYR A 236 2.56 -1.26 -7.11
N PRO A 237 3.32 -1.00 -6.03
CA PRO A 237 2.91 -0.10 -4.96
C PRO A 237 3.07 1.38 -5.37
N THR A 238 2.68 1.73 -6.60
CA THR A 238 2.87 3.05 -7.19
C THR A 238 1.64 3.47 -7.98
N PHE A 239 1.37 4.78 -8.00
CA PHE A 239 0.40 5.37 -8.89
C PHE A 239 0.86 5.29 -10.35
N SER A 240 -0.08 4.97 -11.25
CA SER A 240 0.14 5.00 -12.68
C SER A 240 0.38 6.44 -13.18
N LYS A 241 0.77 6.58 -14.45
CA LYS A 241 0.85 7.90 -15.10
C LYS A 241 -0.51 8.59 -15.14
N CYS A 242 -1.61 7.85 -15.33
CA CYS A 242 -2.95 8.42 -15.42
C CYS A 242 -3.45 8.90 -14.07
N SER A 243 -3.23 8.12 -13.00
CA SER A 243 -3.56 8.55 -11.65
C SER A 243 -2.77 9.80 -11.26
N LYS A 244 -1.48 9.86 -11.57
CA LYS A 244 -0.64 11.05 -11.34
C LYS A 244 -1.15 12.27 -12.12
N GLN A 245 -1.53 12.11 -13.38
CA GLN A 245 -2.12 13.20 -14.17
C GLN A 245 -3.46 13.67 -13.60
N SER A 246 -4.31 12.76 -13.11
CA SER A 246 -5.57 13.15 -12.46
C SER A 246 -5.32 13.94 -11.17
N TRP A 247 -4.28 13.59 -10.42
CA TRP A 247 -3.83 14.32 -9.24
C TRP A 247 -3.31 15.71 -9.60
N ASP A 248 -2.52 15.84 -10.66
CA ASP A 248 -2.02 17.12 -11.17
C ASP A 248 -3.20 18.05 -11.54
N MET A 249 -4.19 17.53 -12.27
CA MET A 249 -5.40 18.29 -12.61
C MET A 249 -6.19 18.70 -11.36
N ARG A 250 -6.30 17.79 -10.37
CA ARG A 250 -6.98 18.07 -9.11
C ARG A 250 -6.28 19.17 -8.32
N THR A 251 -4.94 19.11 -8.26
CA THR A 251 -4.09 20.10 -7.58
C THR A 251 -4.31 21.47 -8.19
N LEU A 252 -4.21 21.59 -9.52
CA LEU A 252 -4.46 22.84 -10.24
C LEU A 252 -5.87 23.37 -10.00
N SER A 253 -6.88 22.50 -10.04
CA SER A 253 -8.28 22.89 -9.82
C SER A 253 -8.57 23.37 -8.40
N SER A 254 -7.71 23.01 -7.44
CA SER A 254 -7.88 23.38 -6.03
C SER A 254 -7.23 24.71 -5.66
N ILE A 255 -6.37 25.26 -6.52
CA ILE A 255 -5.65 26.52 -6.24
C ILE A 255 -6.66 27.63 -5.94
N GLY A 256 -6.43 28.35 -4.84
CA GLY A 256 -7.29 29.46 -4.41
C GLY A 256 -8.62 29.04 -3.76
N GLN A 257 -8.94 27.75 -3.68
CA GLN A 257 -10.08 27.28 -2.88
C GLN A 257 -9.75 27.36 -1.38
N LEU A 258 -10.74 27.33 -0.50
CA LEU A 258 -10.49 27.19 0.94
C LEU A 258 -10.36 25.72 1.31
N SER A 259 -9.41 25.39 2.20
CA SER A 259 -9.27 24.04 2.74
C SER A 259 -10.47 23.69 3.62
N CYS A 260 -10.98 22.47 3.45
CA CYS A 260 -12.04 21.90 4.30
C CYS A 260 -11.48 21.02 5.43
N TYR A 261 -10.16 20.86 5.50
CA TYR A 261 -9.52 19.97 6.46
C TYR A 261 -9.59 20.54 7.87
N LYS A 262 -9.91 19.68 8.82
CA LYS A 262 -10.21 20.00 10.21
C LYS A 262 -9.01 19.78 11.11
N LEU A 263 -8.06 18.94 10.70
CA LEU A 263 -6.86 18.65 11.49
C LEU A 263 -6.05 19.92 11.73
N ASN A 264 -5.92 20.29 13.01
CA ASN A 264 -4.92 21.25 13.43
C ASN A 264 -3.58 20.54 13.63
N VAL A 265 -2.62 20.83 12.75
CA VAL A 265 -1.27 20.23 12.74
C VAL A 265 -0.50 20.52 14.04
N SER A 266 -0.88 21.58 14.77
CA SER A 266 -0.26 21.99 16.03
C SER A 266 -0.58 21.04 17.20
N SER A 267 -1.72 20.35 17.13
CA SER A 267 -2.19 19.41 18.17
C SER A 267 -2.06 17.95 17.76
N ALA A 268 -1.81 17.68 16.48
CA ALA A 268 -1.59 16.35 15.96
C ALA A 268 -0.19 15.90 16.38
N GLU A 269 -0.11 14.99 17.35
CA GLU A 269 1.13 14.46 17.93
C GLU A 269 2.23 14.40 16.88
N ALA A 270 3.33 15.12 17.15
CA ALA A 270 4.56 15.02 16.39
C ALA A 270 4.99 13.55 16.48
N ALA A 271 4.56 12.75 15.50
CA ALA A 271 4.74 11.32 15.52
C ALA A 271 6.22 11.03 15.76
N SER A 272 6.50 10.42 16.91
CA SER A 272 7.83 10.01 17.35
C SER A 272 8.44 9.07 16.32
N GLY A 273 9.20 9.62 15.37
CA GLY A 273 9.82 8.88 14.27
C GLY A 273 8.82 8.30 13.27
N SER A 274 9.15 8.37 11.98
CA SER A 274 8.45 7.55 10.98
C SER A 274 8.76 6.07 11.27
N ARG A 275 7.73 5.26 11.52
CA ARG A 275 7.83 3.81 11.71
C ARG A 275 7.21 3.12 10.50
N THR A 276 8.00 2.25 9.87
CA THR A 276 7.53 1.36 8.80
C THR A 276 7.18 0.00 9.38
N PRO A 277 6.40 -0.85 8.68
CA PRO A 277 6.13 -2.22 9.09
C PRO A 277 7.43 -3.01 9.35
N TYR A 278 8.46 -2.77 8.55
CA TYR A 278 9.78 -3.38 8.71
C TYR A 278 10.44 -3.02 10.05
N SER A 279 10.44 -1.73 10.41
CA SER A 279 10.94 -1.28 11.70
C SER A 279 10.04 -1.68 12.88
N PHE A 280 8.73 -1.81 12.65
CA PHE A 280 7.77 -2.25 13.65
C PHE A 280 8.04 -3.69 14.10
N PHE A 281 8.40 -4.58 13.17
CA PHE A 281 8.81 -5.94 13.49
C PHE A 281 10.31 -6.06 13.84
N ASN A 282 11.01 -4.96 14.13
CA ASN A 282 12.44 -4.96 14.47
C ASN A 282 13.31 -5.70 13.44
N CYS A 283 13.02 -5.55 12.15
CA CYS A 283 13.69 -6.26 11.05
C CYS A 283 13.57 -7.80 11.12
N MET A 284 12.75 -8.34 12.03
CA MET A 284 12.33 -9.74 11.98
C MET A 284 11.26 -9.86 10.92
N GLU A 285 11.51 -10.66 9.89
CA GLU A 285 10.62 -10.69 8.72
C GLU A 285 9.17 -11.09 9.09
N PRO A 286 8.15 -10.37 8.57
CA PRO A 286 6.77 -10.86 8.54
C PRO A 286 6.65 -12.22 7.82
N CYS A 287 7.61 -12.52 6.95
CA CYS A 287 7.65 -13.71 6.10
C CYS A 287 7.77 -15.02 6.88
N LYS A 288 8.27 -15.00 8.12
CA LYS A 288 8.39 -16.22 8.95
C LYS A 288 7.04 -16.91 9.18
N ASN A 289 5.97 -16.12 9.25
CA ASN A 289 4.59 -16.61 9.42
C ASN A 289 3.98 -17.12 8.09
N ILE A 290 4.47 -16.63 6.95
CA ILE A 290 4.07 -17.08 5.61
C ILE A 290 4.69 -18.47 5.34
N THR A 291 5.95 -18.70 5.73
CA THR A 291 6.63 -19.99 5.56
C THR A 291 5.98 -21.11 6.38
N GLN A 292 5.53 -20.83 7.61
CA GLN A 292 4.79 -21.81 8.43
C GLN A 292 3.46 -22.25 7.79
N ARG A 293 2.78 -21.35 7.05
CA ARG A 293 1.53 -21.67 6.34
C ARG A 293 1.77 -22.52 5.09
N ILE A 294 2.94 -22.40 4.47
CA ILE A 294 3.37 -23.21 3.31
C ILE A 294 3.82 -24.61 3.77
N GLY A 295 4.52 -24.71 4.91
CA GLY A 295 5.00 -25.98 5.46
C GLY A 295 3.90 -26.98 5.86
N ASN A 296 2.68 -26.52 6.15
CA ASN A 296 1.56 -27.38 6.53
C ASN A 296 0.77 -27.96 5.34
N ASN A 297 0.99 -27.48 4.10
CA ASN A 297 0.18 -27.87 2.94
C ASN A 297 0.98 -28.30 1.68
N ALA A 298 2.31 -28.47 1.76
CA ALA A 298 3.08 -29.04 0.66
C ALA A 298 4.30 -29.81 1.16
N TYR A 299 4.56 -30.94 0.50
CA TYR A 299 5.68 -31.86 0.69
C TYR A 299 7.02 -31.16 0.97
N ASN A 300 7.80 -31.75 1.88
CA ASN A 300 9.19 -31.45 2.25
C ASN A 300 9.98 -30.65 1.19
N VAL A 301 10.07 -29.33 1.38
CA VAL A 301 11.15 -28.52 0.82
C VAL A 301 11.92 -27.94 2.00
N PHE A 302 13.07 -28.54 2.30
CA PHE A 302 14.03 -28.02 3.26
C PHE A 302 14.60 -26.70 2.71
N ILE A 303 14.21 -25.57 3.30
CA ILE A 303 14.90 -24.30 3.08
C ILE A 303 15.69 -24.00 4.35
N MET A 304 17.00 -24.26 4.30
CA MET A 304 17.96 -23.74 5.26
C MET A 304 18.20 -22.26 4.94
N LEU A 305 17.63 -21.37 5.74
CA LEU A 305 18.05 -19.97 5.80
C LEU A 305 19.01 -19.83 6.99
N GLU A 306 20.32 -19.84 6.71
CA GLU A 306 21.33 -19.46 7.68
C GLU A 306 21.14 -18.00 8.09
N VAL A 307 21.01 -17.80 9.40
CA VAL A 307 20.83 -16.49 10.03
C VAL A 307 22.19 -15.79 10.05
N GLY A 308 22.47 -15.00 9.01
CA GLY A 308 23.74 -14.29 8.85
C GLY A 308 23.54 -12.79 8.60
N SER A 309 23.94 -11.99 9.60
CA SER A 309 24.32 -10.57 9.57
C SER A 309 24.09 -9.76 8.28
N CYS A 310 23.35 -8.65 8.42
CA CYS A 310 23.11 -7.58 7.46
C CYS A 310 24.30 -7.31 6.49
N SER A 311 24.19 -7.75 5.23
CA SER A 311 25.09 -7.37 4.14
C SER A 311 24.44 -7.52 2.75
N GLU A 312 24.50 -6.44 1.95
CA GLU A 312 23.77 -6.18 0.69
C GLU A 312 24.01 -7.15 -0.49
N LYS A 313 24.82 -8.21 -0.36
CA LYS A 313 25.31 -8.97 -1.54
C LYS A 313 24.60 -10.28 -1.87
N LEU A 314 23.62 -10.73 -1.08
CA LEU A 314 22.92 -12.00 -1.33
C LEU A 314 21.66 -11.89 -2.22
N ASN A 315 21.29 -10.69 -2.66
CA ASN A 315 19.98 -10.38 -3.24
C ASN A 315 19.73 -10.79 -4.70
N LYS A 316 20.65 -11.47 -5.39
CA LYS A 316 20.45 -11.90 -6.80
C LYS A 316 20.11 -13.37 -6.99
N PHE A 317 20.50 -14.25 -6.08
CA PHE A 317 20.37 -15.70 -6.31
C PHE A 317 19.03 -16.27 -5.82
N VAL A 318 18.45 -15.72 -4.75
CA VAL A 318 17.22 -16.25 -4.15
C VAL A 318 15.96 -15.94 -4.98
N ILE A 319 15.93 -14.83 -5.71
CA ILE A 319 14.77 -14.41 -6.52
C ILE A 319 14.58 -15.31 -7.75
N MET A 320 15.65 -15.91 -8.27
CA MET A 320 15.60 -16.68 -9.52
C MET A 320 15.05 -18.12 -9.31
N LEU A 321 15.08 -18.65 -8.09
CA LEU A 321 14.58 -19.99 -7.76
C LEU A 321 13.11 -20.03 -7.32
N LEU A 322 12.53 -18.89 -6.93
CA LEU A 322 11.13 -18.80 -6.46
C LEU A 322 10.09 -18.81 -7.59
N THR A 323 10.48 -18.55 -8.84
CA THR A 323 9.55 -18.40 -9.97
C THR A 323 9.16 -19.71 -10.64
N SER A 324 9.85 -20.82 -10.37
CA SER A 324 9.61 -22.05 -11.13
C SER A 324 8.61 -23.00 -10.48
N HIS A 325 8.43 -23.05 -9.15
CA HIS A 325 7.71 -24.18 -8.50
C HIS A 325 6.72 -23.81 -7.37
N LEU A 326 6.23 -22.56 -7.27
CA LEU A 326 5.19 -22.21 -6.27
C LEU A 326 3.77 -22.24 -6.88
N PRO A 327 2.82 -23.02 -6.32
CA PRO A 327 1.44 -23.06 -6.80
C PRO A 327 0.56 -21.92 -6.26
N ASN A 328 1.12 -20.95 -5.52
CA ASN A 328 0.32 -19.94 -4.81
C ASN A 328 0.86 -18.50 -4.99
N PRO A 329 0.22 -17.66 -5.83
CA PRO A 329 0.72 -16.32 -6.20
C PRO A 329 0.63 -15.26 -5.09
N SER A 330 -0.11 -15.54 -4.01
CA SER A 330 -0.38 -14.60 -2.92
C SER A 330 0.82 -14.35 -1.98
N ALA A 331 1.69 -15.34 -1.78
CA ALA A 331 2.87 -15.23 -0.91
C ALA A 331 4.04 -14.50 -1.59
N LEU A 332 4.20 -14.69 -2.91
CA LEU A 332 5.25 -14.04 -3.70
C LEU A 332 5.02 -12.53 -3.84
N GLN A 333 3.75 -12.11 -3.90
CA GLN A 333 3.33 -10.70 -4.01
C GLN A 333 3.61 -9.91 -2.72
N LEU A 334 3.52 -10.53 -1.54
CA LEU A 334 3.91 -9.92 -0.28
C LEU A 334 5.41 -9.62 -0.25
N CYS A 335 6.27 -10.59 -0.60
CA CYS A 335 7.71 -10.32 -0.70
C CYS A 335 8.03 -9.24 -1.75
N GLN A 336 7.42 -9.28 -2.94
CA GLN A 336 7.70 -8.30 -3.99
C GLN A 336 7.23 -6.87 -3.64
N ALA A 337 6.11 -6.71 -2.94
CA ALA A 337 5.65 -5.41 -2.45
C ALA A 337 6.61 -4.82 -1.41
N TYR A 338 7.13 -5.65 -0.50
CA TYR A 338 8.12 -5.24 0.49
C TYR A 338 9.48 -4.90 -0.16
N TYR A 339 9.97 -5.69 -1.11
CA TYR A 339 11.26 -5.42 -1.78
C TYR A 339 11.21 -4.31 -2.85
N GLY A 340 10.06 -4.12 -3.51
CA GLY A 340 9.86 -3.09 -4.54
C GLY A 340 9.89 -1.66 -3.99
N LEU A 341 9.42 -1.46 -2.75
CA LEU A 341 9.49 -0.18 -2.03
C LEU A 341 10.94 0.26 -1.75
N PHE A 342 11.87 -0.67 -1.58
CA PHE A 342 13.27 -0.37 -1.23
C PHE A 342 14.21 -0.16 -2.42
N LYS A 343 13.85 -0.61 -3.64
CA LYS A 343 14.63 -0.25 -4.84
C LYS A 343 14.55 1.25 -5.18
N GLY A 344 13.62 2.00 -4.58
CA GLY A 344 13.45 3.44 -4.77
C GLY A 344 14.00 4.34 -3.67
N LEU A 345 14.55 3.80 -2.57
CA LEU A 345 15.14 4.60 -1.48
C LEU A 345 16.64 4.33 -1.39
N TRP A 346 17.42 5.25 -1.95
CA TRP A 346 18.84 5.40 -1.67
C TRP A 346 19.07 5.59 -0.16
N CYS A 347 19.85 4.71 0.45
CA CYS A 347 20.42 4.90 1.78
C CYS A 347 21.90 5.24 1.62
N GLY A 348 22.21 6.54 1.63
CA GLY A 348 23.57 7.01 1.82
C GLY A 348 23.95 6.87 3.30
N SER A 349 25.08 6.22 3.58
CA SER A 349 25.78 6.36 4.86
C SER A 349 27.25 6.00 4.71
N GLY A 350 28.06 7.06 4.69
CA GLY A 350 29.35 7.22 5.39
C GLY A 350 30.26 6.01 5.60
N GLY A 351 31.38 6.03 4.89
CA GLY A 351 32.70 5.97 5.52
C GLY A 351 33.14 4.64 6.13
N LEU A 352 33.82 3.81 5.33
CA LEU A 352 34.93 3.00 5.80
C LEU A 352 35.88 2.66 4.64
N ARG A 353 37.04 3.35 4.63
CA ARG A 353 38.19 3.02 3.79
C ARG A 353 38.63 1.59 4.08
N LYS A 354 38.57 0.70 3.09
CA LYS A 354 39.51 -0.45 2.97
C LYS A 354 39.90 -0.68 1.52
N LYS A 355 41.20 -0.50 1.27
CA LYS A 355 41.93 -0.89 0.06
C LYS A 355 41.89 -2.41 -0.11
N CYS A 356 41.56 -2.88 -1.32
CA CYS A 356 42.02 -4.12 -1.95
C CYS A 356 41.86 -3.87 -3.47
N GLY A 357 42.88 -3.83 -4.32
CA GLY A 357 43.99 -4.77 -4.47
C GLY A 357 43.71 -5.60 -5.73
N VAL A 358 44.20 -5.11 -6.88
CA VAL A 358 44.10 -5.76 -8.20
C VAL A 358 44.94 -7.03 -8.20
N ALA A 359 44.37 -8.14 -8.68
CA ALA A 359 45.14 -9.25 -9.21
C ALA A 359 44.37 -9.86 -10.40
N ALA A 360 44.83 -9.53 -11.60
CA ALA A 360 44.53 -10.24 -12.82
C ALA A 360 45.48 -11.42 -12.95
N THR A 361 45.01 -12.57 -13.42
CA THR A 361 45.83 -13.53 -14.18
C THR A 361 44.96 -14.53 -14.94
N TYR A 362 45.15 -14.49 -16.26
CA TYR A 362 44.96 -15.46 -17.36
C TYR A 362 43.60 -16.09 -17.63
#